data_AF-A0A7C3ZIJ2-F1
#
_entry.id   AF-A0A7C3ZIJ2-F1
#
_cell.length_a   1.000
_cell.length_b   1.000
_cell.length_c   1.000
_cell.angle_alpha   90.00
_cell.angle_beta   90.00
_cell.angle_gamma   90.00
#
_symmetry.space_group_name_H-M   'P 1'
#
loop_
_entity.id
_entity.type
_entity.pdbx_description
1 polymer ?
#
loop_
_entity_poly.entity_id
_entity_poly.type
_entity_poly.pdbx_seq_one_letter_code
_entity_poly.pdbx_strand_id
1 'polypeptide(L)' 'ILIMDNAPIHRKKVIRELAEAAGHQVVFLPKYSPDLNDIEHDFSALKRARMYASPDQSIDEIIREYCAR' A
#
# COMPACT_ATOMS: atom_id res chain seq x y z
N ILE A 1 13.25 4.50 1.68
CA ILE A 1 13.19 3.03 1.87
C ILE A 1 11.83 2.57 1.39
N LEU A 2 11.74 1.53 0.57
CA LEU A 2 10.50 0.92 0.11
C LEU A 2 10.23 -0.33 0.93
N ILE A 3 9.06 -0.39 1.57
CA ILE A 3 8.59 -1.57 2.30
C ILE A 3 7.60 -2.31 1.39
N MET A 4 7.78 -3.63 1.22
CA MET A 4 6.89 -4.45 0.40
C MET A 4 6.53 -5.75 1.12
N ASP A 5 5.31 -6.22 0.93
CA ASP A 5 4.93 -7.56 1.37
C ASP A 5 5.63 -8.64 0.53
N ASN A 6 5.53 -9.88 0.99
CA ASN A 6 6.27 -11.02 0.46
C ASN A 6 5.47 -11.82 -0.57
N ALA A 7 4.66 -11.15 -1.40
CA ALA A 7 3.85 -11.79 -2.41
C ALA A 7 4.73 -12.52 -3.46
N PRO A 8 4.35 -13.72 -3.93
CA PRO A 8 5.11 -14.45 -4.96
C PRO A 8 5.27 -13.69 -6.28
N ILE A 9 4.35 -12.77 -6.59
CA ILE A 9 4.41 -11.90 -7.78
C ILE A 9 5.51 -10.84 -7.68
N HIS A 10 6.02 -10.56 -6.48
CA HIS A 10 7.13 -9.64 -6.26
C HIS A 10 8.44 -10.30 -6.67
N ARG A 11 8.85 -10.09 -7.91
CA ARG A 11 10.15 -10.51 -8.46
C ARG A 11 11.28 -9.75 -7.77
N LYS A 12 11.63 -10.19 -6.55
CA LYS A 12 12.47 -9.45 -5.59
C LYS A 12 13.77 -8.91 -6.17
N LYS A 13 14.45 -9.70 -7.01
CA LYS A 13 15.69 -9.30 -7.66
C LYS A 13 15.48 -8.09 -8.58
N VAL A 14 14.53 -8.19 -9.50
CA VAL A 14 14.19 -7.12 -10.45
C VAL A 14 13.73 -5.86 -9.70
N ILE A 15 12.90 -6.03 -8.68
CA ILE A 15 12.41 -4.91 -7.86
C ILE A 15 13.56 -4.20 -7.14
N ARG A 16 14.50 -4.94 -6.54
CA ARG A 16 15.68 -4.36 -5.89
C ARG A 16 16.53 -3.59 -6.89
N GLU A 17 16.85 -4.19 -8.04
CA GLU A 17 17.66 -3.55 -9.09
C GLU A 17 17.03 -2.22 -9.55
N LEU A 18 15.71 -2.20 -9.79
CA LEU A 18 14.99 -1.00 -10.19
C LEU A 18 14.98 0.08 -9.09
N ALA A 19 14.72 -0.32 -7.85
CA ALA A 19 14.69 0.61 -6.72
C ALA A 19 16.08 1.18 -6.42
N GLU A 20 17.12 0.35 -6.43
CA GLU A 20 18.51 0.77 -6.20
C GLU A 20 18.99 1.71 -7.31
N ALA A 21 18.64 1.45 -8.58
CA ALA A 21 18.90 2.35 -9.69
C ALA A 21 18.23 3.73 -9.52
N ALA A 22 17.10 3.78 -8.80
CA ALA A 22 16.41 5.01 -8.43
C ALA A 22 16.89 5.62 -7.10
N GLY A 23 17.93 5.07 -6.45
CA GLY A 23 18.45 5.56 -5.18
C GLY A 23 17.64 5.13 -3.94
N HIS A 24 16.87 4.04 -4.04
CA HIS A 24 16.05 3.52 -2.96
C HIS A 24 16.51 2.12 -2.52
N GLN A 25 16.34 1.83 -1.23
CA GLN A 25 16.50 0.48 -0.69
C GLN A 25 15.14 -0.20 -0.53
N VAL A 26 15.08 -1.52 -0.74
CA VAL A 26 13.84 -2.30 -0.59
C VAL A 26 13.95 -3.30 0.54
N VAL A 27 12.97 -3.29 1.44
CA VAL A 27 12.80 -4.26 2.52
C VAL A 27 11.53 -5.08 2.24
N PHE A 28 11.70 -6.40 2.14
CA PHE A 28 10.57 -7.33 2.03
C PHE A 28 10.20 -7.85 3.41
N LEU A 29 8.93 -7.73 3.77
CA LEU A 29 8.41 -8.21 5.05
C LEU A 29 8.46 -9.75 5.14
N PRO A 30 8.48 -10.33 6.36
CA PRO A 30 8.28 -11.77 6.54
C PRO A 30 6.91 -12.21 6.02
N LYS A 31 6.77 -13.51 5.73
CA LYS A 31 5.47 -14.07 5.29
C LYS A 31 4.46 -13.96 6.43
N TYR A 32 3.21 -13.71 6.07
CA TYR A 32 2.08 -13.60 7.01
C TYR A 32 2.30 -12.55 8.10
N SER A 33 2.95 -11.44 7.76
CA SER A 33 3.16 -10.30 8.67
C SER A 33 2.41 -9.05 8.23
N PRO A 34 1.06 -9.10 8.10
CA PRO A 34 0.27 -7.93 7.72
C PRO A 34 0.38 -6.80 8.73
N ASP A 35 0.58 -7.12 10.02
CA ASP A 35 0.75 -6.15 11.11
C ASP A 35 2.01 -5.28 10.96
N LEU A 36 2.96 -5.68 10.10
CA LEU A 36 4.17 -4.92 9.80
C LEU A 36 4.03 -4.05 8.53
N ASN A 37 2.85 -4.05 7.91
CA ASN A 37 2.58 -3.32 6.67
C ASN A 37 1.55 -2.21 6.93
N ASP A 38 2.03 -0.99 7.18
CA ASP A 38 1.19 0.15 7.58
C ASP A 38 0.01 0.42 6.62
N ILE A 39 0.17 0.13 5.32
CA ILE A 39 -0.89 0.31 4.32
C ILE A 39 -2.15 -0.51 4.62
N GLU A 40 -2.05 -1.59 5.40
CA GLU A 40 -3.21 -2.39 5.80
C GLU A 40 -4.18 -1.59 6.69
N HIS A 41 -3.65 -0.72 7.55
CA HIS A 41 -4.45 0.20 8.35
C HIS A 41 -5.14 1.24 7.47
N ASP A 42 -4.43 1.78 6.47
CA ASP A 42 -4.97 2.75 5.53
C ASP A 42 -6.08 2.13 4.67
N PHE A 43 -5.88 0.90 4.17
CA PHE A 43 -6.92 0.15 3.46
C PHE A 43 -8.14 -0.13 4.34
N SER A 44 -7.95 -0.43 5.62
CA SER A 44 -9.08 -0.57 6.57
C SER A 44 -9.87 0.73 6.70
N ALA A 45 -9.18 1.87 6.83
CA ALA A 45 -9.80 3.18 6.90
C ALA A 45 -10.54 3.56 5.60
N LEU A 46 -9.91 3.33 4.44
CA LEU A 46 -10.50 3.59 3.12
C LEU A 46 -11.73 2.71 2.85
N LYS A 47 -11.68 1.41 3.20
CA LYS A 47 -12.85 0.52 3.10
C LYS A 47 -14.00 1.02 3.96
N ARG A 48 -13.71 1.47 5.18
CA ARG A 48 -14.72 2.07 6.06
C ARG A 48 -15.30 3.35 5.48
N ALA A 49 -14.45 4.24 4.94
CA ALA A 49 -14.91 5.47 4.29
C ALA A 49 -15.84 5.15 3.11
N ARG A 50 -15.45 4.20 2.26
CA ARG A 50 -16.27 3.72 1.12
C ARG A 50 -17.62 3.13 1.55
N MET A 51 -17.66 2.42 2.68
CA MET A 51 -18.90 1.82 3.19
C MET A 51 -19.96 2.86 3.57
N TYR A 52 -19.52 4.03 4.05
CA TYR A 52 -20.40 5.12 4.48
C TYR A 52 -20.50 6.28 3.48
N ALA A 53 -19.79 6.19 2.35
CA ALA A 53 -19.84 7.17 1.28
C ALA A 53 -21.20 7.12 0.54
N SER A 54 -21.56 8.24 -0.08
CA SER A 54 -22.75 8.28 -0.94
C SER A 54 -22.56 7.36 -2.16
N PRO A 55 -23.61 6.71 -2.69
CA PRO A 55 -23.48 5.81 -3.85
C PRO A 55 -22.91 6.46 -5.11
N ASP A 56 -23.08 7.77 -5.27
CA ASP A 56 -22.55 8.60 -6.35
C ASP A 56 -21.11 9.08 -6.10
N GLN A 57 -20.59 8.95 -4.88
CA GLN A 57 -19.23 9.36 -4.55
C GLN A 57 -18.21 8.37 -5.15
N SER A 58 -17.29 8.91 -5.94
CA SER A 58 -16.26 8.10 -6.60
C SER A 58 -15.23 7.59 -5.60
N ILE A 59 -14.57 6.47 -5.93
CA ILE A 59 -13.44 5.96 -5.13
C ILE A 59 -12.32 7.01 -5.08
N ASP A 60 -12.08 7.73 -6.18
CA ASP A 60 -11.04 8.76 -6.26
C ASP A 60 -11.29 9.92 -5.29
N GLU A 61 -12.54 10.38 -5.17
CA GLU A 61 -12.92 11.40 -4.18
C GLU A 61 -12.71 10.90 -2.75
N ILE A 62 -13.13 9.67 -2.44
CA ILE A 62 -12.93 9.06 -1.12
C ILE A 62 -11.44 8.98 -0.78
N ILE A 63 -10.59 8.58 -1.73
CA ILE A 63 -9.14 8.52 -1.54
C ILE A 63 -8.58 9.92 -1.31
N ARG A 64 -8.98 10.91 -2.12
CA ARG A 64 -8.51 12.31 -1.96
C ARG A 64 -8.88 12.88 -0.59
N GLU A 65 -10.12 12.67 -0.14
CA GLU A 65 -10.58 13.10 1.17
C GLU A 65 -9.84 12.42 2.32
N TYR A 66 -9.52 11.13 2.17
CA TYR A 66 -8.72 10.40 3.15
C TYR A 66 -7.28 10.93 3.22
N CYS A 67 -6.64 11.17 2.07
CA CYS A 67 -5.26 11.68 1.98
C CYS A 67 -5.12 13.16 2.35
N ALA A 68 -6.20 13.93 2.33
CA ALA A 68 -6.19 15.35 2.70
C ALA A 68 -6.29 15.59 4.23
N ARG A 69 -6.47 14.53 5.02
CA ARG A 69 -6.49 14.58 6.49
C ARG A 69 -5.08 14.39 7.05
#